data_AF-A0A1G6C6F3-F1
#
_entry.id   AF-A0A1G6C6F3-F1
#
_cell.length_a   1.000
_cell.length_b   1.000
_cell.length_c   1.000
_cell.angle_alpha   90.00
_cell.angle_beta   90.00
_cell.angle_gamma   90.00
#
_symmetry.space_group_name_H-M   'P 1'
#
loop_
_entity.id
_entity.type
_entity.pdbx_description
1 polymer ?
#
loop_
_entity_poly.entity_id
_entity_poly.type
_entity_poly.pdbx_seq_one_letter_code
_entity_poly.pdbx_strand_id
1 'polypeptide(L)'
;MQDDIDDRRGRYLEPRPSDARYEEPVEEEIPYEDEAPYQHDPAYDDFDDPAGYDEPPPRRSRLVPVLTIVAGVLVVAIAVVGVLYALGVFDSNNGPTTATSGQTPIDLTPDNVPEAPEVRAVGVNQTPGDLAADSMVPDSMTPGAAPDVRDAAVSIAPPAQGEPPVRSTHGDWQVRCDTPAGAQGEQCVLMQFVTAEDRDNVGLTVIVLKTADGAARIMRILAPLGVLLPSGLGLKIDEADIGRAGFVRCLPNGCVAEVILEEELLGQLNKGGTATFIIFQTPEEGIGIPISLAGFNAGFASLP
;
A
#
# COMPACT_ATOMS: atom_id res chain seq x y z
N MET A 1 14.49 68.56 -36.58
CA MET A 1 13.66 67.62 -35.81
C MET A 1 13.42 66.45 -36.75
N GLN A 2 14.38 65.51 -36.72
CA GLN A 2 14.25 64.20 -36.04
C GLN A 2 13.37 63.29 -36.90
N ASP A 3 13.98 62.42 -37.69
CA ASP A 3 14.50 61.10 -37.30
C ASP A 3 13.38 60.04 -37.28
N ASP A 4 13.77 58.85 -37.69
CA ASP A 4 13.06 57.57 -37.66
C ASP A 4 12.16 57.20 -38.84
N ILE A 5 12.29 55.92 -39.17
CA ILE A 5 11.59 55.11 -40.18
C ILE A 5 12.38 54.94 -41.48
N ASP A 6 13.41 54.10 -41.43
CA ASP A 6 13.51 53.04 -42.44
C ASP A 6 14.25 51.80 -41.89
N ASP A 7 13.93 50.67 -42.49
CA ASP A 7 14.63 49.37 -42.42
C ASP A 7 14.23 48.35 -41.34
N ARG A 8 13.08 47.69 -41.55
CA ARG A 8 12.86 46.29 -41.14
C ARG A 8 11.96 45.54 -42.11
N ARG A 9 12.41 45.33 -43.36
CA ARG A 9 11.87 44.25 -44.21
C ARG A 9 12.97 43.67 -45.11
N GLY A 10 13.61 42.60 -44.65
CA GLY A 10 14.56 41.86 -45.47
C GLY A 10 14.96 40.51 -44.91
N ARG A 11 14.14 39.49 -45.18
CA ARG A 11 14.52 38.08 -45.43
C ARG A 11 15.66 37.48 -44.60
N TYR A 12 15.31 36.76 -43.53
CA TYR A 12 16.16 35.69 -43.01
C TYR A 12 16.10 34.51 -43.99
N LEU A 13 17.23 34.26 -44.66
CA LEU A 13 17.50 33.02 -45.38
C LEU A 13 18.16 32.06 -44.38
N GLU A 14 17.51 30.94 -44.08
CA GLU A 14 18.10 29.85 -43.30
C GLU A 14 19.23 29.16 -44.09
N PRO A 15 20.41 28.94 -43.49
CA PRO A 15 21.45 28.10 -44.10
C PRO A 15 21.15 26.61 -43.86
N ARG A 16 21.34 25.81 -44.91
CA ARG A 16 21.20 24.34 -44.90
C ARG A 16 22.30 23.67 -44.08
N PRO A 17 22.01 22.61 -43.30
CA PRO A 17 23.02 21.85 -42.58
C PRO A 17 23.55 20.72 -43.47
N SER A 18 24.62 20.95 -44.22
CA SER A 18 25.28 19.87 -44.98
C SER A 18 26.82 19.85 -44.89
N ASP A 19 27.45 20.68 -44.06
CA ASP A 19 28.92 20.76 -43.98
C ASP A 19 29.46 20.74 -42.53
N ALA A 20 28.86 19.95 -41.64
CA ALA A 20 29.51 19.60 -40.38
C ALA A 20 30.47 18.44 -40.62
N ARG A 21 31.72 18.79 -40.94
CA ARG A 21 32.86 17.89 -41.00
C ARG A 21 33.08 17.37 -39.57
N TYR A 22 32.90 16.07 -39.35
CA TYR A 22 33.21 15.41 -38.08
C TYR A 22 34.73 15.50 -37.87
N GLU A 23 35.17 16.26 -36.87
CA GLU A 23 36.52 16.17 -36.33
C GLU A 23 36.54 15.01 -35.34
N GLU A 24 37.40 14.01 -35.60
CA GLU A 24 37.62 12.89 -34.68
C GLU A 24 38.16 13.41 -33.34
N PRO A 25 37.62 12.97 -32.18
CA PRO A 25 38.19 13.32 -30.90
C PRO A 25 39.54 12.60 -30.76
N VAL A 26 40.59 13.37 -30.52
CA VAL A 26 41.90 12.87 -30.12
C VAL A 26 41.74 12.15 -28.78
N GLU A 27 42.04 10.84 -28.75
CA GLU A 27 42.10 10.06 -27.52
C GLU A 27 43.20 10.64 -26.62
N GLU A 28 42.80 11.35 -25.58
CA GLU A 28 43.69 11.79 -24.51
C GLU A 28 43.91 10.59 -23.58
N GLU A 29 45.05 9.92 -23.72
CA GLU A 29 45.48 8.84 -22.83
C GLU A 29 45.58 9.37 -21.40
N ILE A 30 44.60 9.03 -20.56
CA ILE A 30 44.62 9.35 -19.14
C ILE A 30 45.72 8.47 -18.51
N PRO A 31 46.77 9.06 -17.90
CA PRO A 31 47.82 8.28 -17.24
C PRO A 31 47.19 7.53 -16.07
N TYR A 32 47.39 6.22 -16.06
CA TYR A 32 47.05 5.35 -14.94
C TYR A 32 47.95 5.75 -13.75
N GLU A 33 47.45 6.60 -12.85
CA GLU A 33 48.18 6.94 -11.63
C GLU A 33 48.23 5.70 -10.72
N ASP A 34 49.47 5.32 -10.38
CA ASP A 34 49.82 4.21 -9.49
C ASP A 34 48.99 4.27 -8.19
N GLU A 35 48.44 3.13 -7.82
CA GLU A 35 47.69 2.94 -6.57
C GLU A 35 48.55 3.32 -5.36
N ALA A 36 48.22 4.45 -4.73
CA ALA A 36 48.74 4.74 -3.41
C ALA A 36 48.14 3.72 -2.42
N PRO A 37 48.97 3.04 -1.60
CA PRO A 37 48.47 2.06 -0.65
C PRO A 37 47.60 2.77 0.39
N TYR A 38 46.38 2.26 0.56
CA TYR A 38 45.42 2.70 1.56
C TYR A 38 46.08 2.61 2.96
N GLN A 39 46.60 3.72 3.45
CA GLN A 39 47.12 3.82 4.81
C GLN A 39 45.92 3.88 5.75
N HIS A 40 45.77 2.81 6.52
CA HIS A 40 44.78 2.70 7.59
C HIS A 40 45.16 3.70 8.70
N ASP A 41 44.38 4.77 8.83
CA ASP A 41 44.49 5.72 9.94
C ASP A 41 44.04 5.03 11.24
N PRO A 42 44.92 4.84 12.25
CA PRO A 42 44.57 4.16 13.50
C PRO A 42 43.88 5.10 14.52
N ALA A 43 43.25 6.18 14.04
CA ALA A 43 42.69 7.22 14.91
C ALA A 43 41.17 7.08 15.15
N TYR A 44 40.59 5.93 14.84
CA TYR A 44 39.15 5.66 14.99
C TYR A 44 38.85 4.44 15.87
N ASP A 45 39.64 4.24 16.93
CA ASP A 45 39.39 3.25 17.98
C ASP A 45 39.35 3.96 19.35
N ASP A 46 38.40 4.89 19.55
CA ASP A 46 38.12 5.42 20.90
C ASP A 46 36.71 6.05 21.01
N PHE A 47 35.69 5.25 20.72
CA PHE A 47 34.33 5.50 21.22
C PHE A 47 33.96 4.37 22.17
N ASP A 48 34.56 4.41 23.36
CA ASP A 48 33.95 3.86 24.57
C ASP A 48 32.63 4.62 24.80
N ASP A 49 31.53 4.02 24.38
CA ASP A 49 30.17 4.49 24.66
C ASP A 49 29.71 3.85 25.98
N PRO A 50 29.68 4.57 27.13
CA PRO A 50 29.11 4.05 28.35
C PRO A 50 27.58 4.22 28.30
N ALA A 51 26.94 3.71 27.25
CA ALA A 51 25.50 3.55 27.23
C ALA A 51 25.16 2.35 28.12
N GLY A 52 24.87 2.65 29.38
CA GLY A 52 24.24 1.69 30.29
C GLY A 52 23.01 1.09 29.60
N TYR A 53 23.05 -0.23 29.40
CA TYR A 53 21.87 -0.98 29.04
C TYR A 53 20.90 -0.92 30.21
N ASP A 54 20.02 0.07 30.22
CA ASP A 54 18.82 0.03 31.04
C ASP A 54 18.00 -1.19 30.58
N GLU A 55 17.97 -2.23 31.41
CA GLU A 55 17.10 -3.39 31.19
C GLU A 55 15.67 -2.86 30.98
N PRO A 56 14.99 -3.24 29.87
CA PRO A 56 13.62 -2.84 29.65
C PRO A 56 12.78 -3.31 30.84
N PRO A 57 11.95 -2.45 31.45
CA PRO A 57 11.15 -2.83 32.60
C PRO A 57 10.30 -4.06 32.24
N PRO A 58 10.13 -5.03 33.15
CA PRO A 58 9.39 -6.25 32.85
C PRO A 58 8.02 -5.87 32.31
N ARG A 59 7.74 -6.22 31.04
CA ARG A 59 6.45 -5.97 30.41
C ARG A 59 5.39 -6.68 31.25
N ARG A 60 4.70 -5.93 32.11
CA ARG A 60 3.52 -6.42 32.82
C ARG A 60 2.49 -6.75 31.76
N SER A 61 2.36 -8.05 31.49
CA SER A 61 1.44 -8.59 30.51
C SER A 61 0.03 -8.09 30.83
N ARG A 62 -0.51 -7.23 29.96
CA ARG A 62 -1.88 -6.71 30.08
C ARG A 62 -2.93 -7.81 29.94
N LEU A 63 -2.54 -9.01 29.49
CA LEU A 63 -3.43 -10.18 29.42
C LEU A 63 -3.84 -10.70 30.80
N VAL A 64 -2.96 -10.66 31.81
CA VAL A 64 -3.24 -11.25 33.13
C VAL A 64 -4.48 -10.62 33.79
N PRO A 65 -4.64 -9.29 33.86
CA PRO A 65 -5.86 -8.69 34.40
C PRO A 65 -7.10 -8.90 33.52
N VAL A 66 -6.94 -9.02 32.20
CA VAL A 66 -8.08 -9.26 31.28
C VAL A 66 -8.61 -10.69 31.46
N LEU A 67 -7.71 -11.69 31.54
CA LEU A 67 -8.09 -13.09 31.75
C LEU A 67 -8.80 -13.32 33.09
N THR A 68 -8.40 -12.62 34.15
CA THR A 68 -9.08 -12.74 35.46
C THR A 68 -10.48 -12.12 35.44
N ILE A 69 -10.68 -11.01 34.73
CA ILE A 69 -12.01 -10.41 34.53
C ILE A 69 -12.89 -11.34 33.70
N VAL A 70 -12.40 -11.87 32.58
CA VAL A 70 -13.15 -12.80 31.72
C VAL A 70 -13.53 -14.08 32.46
N ALA A 71 -12.59 -14.68 33.19
CA ALA A 71 -12.88 -15.86 34.01
C ALA A 71 -13.92 -15.56 35.10
N GLY A 72 -13.85 -14.39 35.75
CA GLY A 72 -14.84 -13.96 36.73
C GLY A 72 -16.24 -13.81 36.13
N VAL A 73 -16.35 -13.14 34.96
CA VAL A 73 -17.63 -12.97 34.24
C VAL A 73 -18.20 -14.33 33.81
N LEU A 74 -17.35 -15.25 33.33
CA LEU A 74 -17.77 -16.59 32.92
C LEU A 74 -18.36 -17.39 34.10
N VAL A 75 -17.70 -17.36 35.27
CA VAL A 75 -18.20 -18.05 36.47
C VAL A 75 -19.55 -17.49 36.92
N VAL A 76 -19.72 -16.17 36.89
CA VAL A 76 -21.00 -15.53 37.22
C VAL A 76 -22.07 -15.93 36.20
N ALA A 77 -21.76 -15.93 34.90
CA ALA A 77 -22.70 -16.33 33.86
C ALA A 77 -23.15 -17.80 34.03
N ILE A 78 -22.21 -18.72 34.30
CA ILE A 78 -22.52 -20.12 34.54
C ILE A 78 -23.41 -20.28 35.79
N ALA A 79 -23.12 -19.55 36.87
CA ALA A 79 -23.95 -19.58 38.08
C ALA A 79 -25.37 -19.05 37.81
N VAL A 80 -25.51 -17.97 37.04
CA VAL A 80 -26.81 -17.42 36.64
C VAL A 80 -27.58 -18.41 35.78
N VAL A 81 -26.94 -19.05 34.79
CA VAL A 81 -27.58 -20.09 33.97
C VAL A 81 -28.02 -21.27 34.83
N GLY A 82 -27.20 -21.72 35.79
CA GLY A 82 -27.57 -22.78 36.72
C GLY A 82 -28.79 -22.44 37.59
N VAL A 83 -28.87 -21.20 38.08
CA VAL A 83 -30.05 -20.71 38.84
C VAL A 83 -31.28 -20.65 37.93
N LEU A 84 -31.16 -20.11 36.72
CA LEU A 84 -32.27 -20.03 35.77
C LEU A 84 -32.76 -21.41 35.33
N TYR A 85 -31.86 -22.39 35.20
CA TYR A 85 -32.21 -23.78 34.94
C TYR A 85 -32.96 -24.41 36.12
N ALA A 86 -32.49 -24.21 37.36
CA ALA A 86 -33.19 -24.68 38.56
C ALA A 86 -34.57 -24.03 38.76
N LEU A 87 -34.76 -22.80 38.25
CA LEU A 87 -36.03 -22.09 38.25
C LEU A 87 -36.94 -22.44 37.05
N GLY A 88 -36.52 -23.35 36.16
CA GLY A 88 -37.33 -23.81 35.03
C GLY A 88 -37.51 -22.77 33.91
N VAL A 89 -36.62 -21.78 33.81
CA VAL A 89 -36.73 -20.70 32.81
C VAL A 89 -36.31 -21.18 31.40
N PHE A 90 -35.50 -22.23 31.30
CA PHE A 90 -35.03 -22.81 30.04
C PHE A 90 -35.57 -24.23 29.83
N ASP A 91 -36.87 -24.35 29.55
CA ASP A 91 -37.47 -25.62 29.12
C ASP A 91 -37.05 -25.90 27.67
N SER A 92 -36.14 -26.87 27.46
CA SER A 92 -35.60 -27.27 26.14
C SER A 92 -36.63 -27.94 25.21
N ASN A 93 -37.92 -27.95 25.54
CA ASN A 93 -38.93 -28.71 24.81
C ASN A 93 -39.62 -27.97 23.67
N ASN A 94 -39.27 -26.71 23.38
CA ASN A 94 -39.79 -25.97 22.23
C ASN A 94 -38.73 -25.73 21.16
N GLY A 95 -38.32 -26.79 20.48
CA GLY A 95 -37.64 -26.66 19.19
C GLY A 95 -38.63 -26.23 18.10
N PRO A 96 -38.27 -25.33 17.17
CA PRO A 96 -39.11 -25.01 16.03
C PRO A 96 -39.19 -26.22 15.10
N THR A 97 -40.41 -26.71 14.85
CA THR A 97 -40.70 -27.72 13.83
C THR A 97 -40.31 -27.20 12.46
N THR A 98 -39.19 -27.67 11.91
CA THR A 98 -38.80 -27.44 10.51
C THR A 98 -39.65 -28.32 9.60
N ALA A 99 -40.47 -27.66 8.78
CA ALA A 99 -41.24 -28.27 7.72
C ALA A 99 -40.33 -28.85 6.62
N THR A 100 -40.60 -30.11 6.26
CA THR A 100 -40.05 -30.81 5.11
C THR A 100 -40.53 -30.17 3.81
N SER A 101 -39.63 -29.56 3.04
CA SER A 101 -39.85 -29.26 1.63
C SER A 101 -39.11 -30.29 0.76
N GLY A 102 -39.83 -30.85 -0.22
CA GLY A 102 -39.39 -31.95 -1.05
C GLY A 102 -38.22 -31.60 -1.96
N GLN A 103 -37.24 -32.50 -2.02
CA GLN A 103 -36.21 -32.54 -3.04
C GLN A 103 -36.63 -33.54 -4.12
N THR A 104 -36.75 -33.05 -5.35
CA THR A 104 -36.80 -33.86 -6.56
C THR A 104 -35.38 -34.35 -6.87
N PRO A 105 -35.16 -35.64 -7.20
CA PRO A 105 -33.83 -36.12 -7.59
C PRO A 105 -33.44 -35.54 -8.95
N ILE A 106 -32.24 -34.95 -9.03
CA ILE A 106 -31.63 -34.54 -10.29
C ILE A 106 -30.83 -35.74 -10.81
N ASP A 107 -31.24 -36.22 -11.97
CA ASP A 107 -30.62 -37.30 -12.76
C ASP A 107 -29.26 -36.85 -13.28
N LEU A 108 -28.20 -37.61 -12.97
CA LEU A 108 -26.83 -37.36 -13.43
C LEU A 108 -26.52 -38.34 -14.56
N THR A 109 -26.75 -37.92 -15.81
CA THR A 109 -26.17 -38.59 -16.99
C THR A 109 -24.74 -38.08 -17.25
N PRO A 110 -23.73 -38.95 -17.38
CA PRO A 110 -22.35 -38.56 -17.63
C PRO A 110 -22.03 -38.68 -19.12
N ASP A 111 -22.54 -37.77 -19.96
CA ASP A 111 -22.18 -37.74 -21.38
C ASP A 111 -22.20 -36.29 -21.90
N ASN A 112 -21.14 -35.54 -21.59
CA ASN A 112 -20.61 -34.47 -22.43
C ASN A 112 -19.37 -33.85 -21.76
N VAL A 113 -18.21 -34.45 -22.04
CA VAL A 113 -16.91 -33.81 -21.84
C VAL A 113 -16.51 -33.19 -23.17
N PRO A 114 -16.51 -31.86 -23.34
CA PRO A 114 -15.93 -31.24 -24.53
C PRO A 114 -14.41 -31.41 -24.53
N GLU A 115 -13.91 -31.98 -25.62
CA GLU A 115 -12.51 -32.20 -25.96
C GLU A 115 -11.72 -30.88 -25.96
N ALA A 116 -10.63 -30.81 -25.20
CA ALA A 116 -9.77 -29.64 -25.12
C ALA A 116 -8.96 -29.47 -26.43
N PRO A 117 -8.79 -28.25 -26.97
CA PRO A 117 -8.00 -28.05 -28.17
C PRO A 117 -6.50 -28.17 -27.90
N GLU A 118 -5.79 -28.92 -28.74
CA GLU A 118 -4.33 -29.00 -28.76
C GLU A 118 -3.71 -27.61 -28.97
N VAL A 119 -2.96 -27.16 -27.96
CA VAL A 119 -2.12 -25.96 -28.06
C VAL A 119 -0.89 -26.29 -28.89
N ARG A 120 -0.87 -25.81 -30.13
CA ARG A 120 0.31 -25.82 -31.01
C ARG A 120 1.42 -24.98 -30.37
N ALA A 121 2.52 -25.64 -30.02
CA ALA A 121 3.76 -24.97 -29.62
C ALA A 121 4.31 -24.15 -30.80
N VAL A 122 4.34 -22.82 -30.65
CA VAL A 122 5.06 -21.92 -31.55
C VAL A 122 6.53 -21.93 -31.11
N GLY A 123 7.39 -22.49 -31.96
CA GLY A 123 8.85 -22.45 -31.76
C GLY A 123 9.38 -21.04 -31.97
N VAL A 124 10.00 -20.47 -30.94
CA VAL A 124 10.72 -19.20 -31.03
C VAL A 124 12.18 -19.52 -31.38
N ASN A 125 12.57 -19.20 -32.62
CA ASN A 125 13.95 -19.31 -33.08
C ASN A 125 14.73 -18.09 -32.55
N GLN A 126 15.63 -18.31 -31.59
CA GLN A 126 16.51 -17.26 -31.07
C GLN A 126 17.76 -17.16 -31.94
N THR A 127 17.95 -16.00 -32.57
CA THR A 127 19.22 -15.55 -33.13
C THR A 127 19.77 -14.46 -32.21
N PRO A 128 21.04 -14.52 -31.76
CA PRO A 128 21.65 -13.44 -30.99
C PRO A 128 22.10 -12.33 -31.95
N GLY A 129 21.59 -11.13 -31.76
CA GLY A 129 21.97 -9.93 -32.47
C GLY A 129 22.13 -8.79 -31.49
N ASP A 130 23.36 -8.28 -31.44
CA ASP A 130 23.87 -7.20 -30.60
C ASP A 130 22.99 -5.94 -30.61
N LEU A 131 22.69 -5.40 -29.43
CA LEU A 131 22.39 -3.98 -29.27
C LEU A 131 22.98 -3.46 -27.95
N ALA A 132 23.90 -2.53 -28.13
CA ALA A 132 24.61 -1.78 -27.10
C ALA A 132 23.65 -0.98 -26.21
N ALA A 133 24.02 -0.90 -24.93
CA ALA A 133 23.42 0.01 -23.96
C ALA A 133 23.98 1.42 -24.19
N ASP A 134 23.08 2.39 -24.43
CA ASP A 134 23.41 3.81 -24.37
C ASP A 134 22.85 4.36 -23.06
N SER A 135 23.75 4.79 -22.19
CA SER A 135 23.48 5.37 -20.88
C SER A 135 23.41 6.89 -21.03
N MET A 136 22.20 7.46 -21.00
CA MET A 136 22.03 8.89 -20.76
C MET A 136 21.72 9.13 -19.29
N VAL A 137 22.70 9.69 -18.57
CA VAL A 137 22.53 10.36 -17.28
C VAL A 137 22.76 11.85 -17.51
N PRO A 138 21.83 12.76 -17.18
CA PRO A 138 22.16 14.17 -17.06
C PRO A 138 22.59 14.49 -15.63
N ASP A 139 23.86 14.84 -15.48
CA ASP A 139 24.43 15.55 -14.33
C ASP A 139 24.17 17.06 -14.48
N SER A 140 23.82 17.74 -13.38
CA SER A 140 24.10 19.17 -13.06
C SER A 140 23.01 19.79 -12.19
N MET A 141 23.17 19.77 -10.86
CA MET A 141 22.52 20.77 -9.98
C MET A 141 23.54 21.36 -9.00
N THR A 142 23.85 22.63 -9.27
CA THR A 142 24.70 23.54 -8.49
C THR A 142 24.09 23.84 -7.11
N PRO A 143 24.89 23.90 -6.01
CA PRO A 143 24.39 24.34 -4.71
C PRO A 143 24.32 25.87 -4.64
N GLY A 144 23.11 26.42 -4.62
CA GLY A 144 22.82 27.83 -4.37
C GLY A 144 22.34 28.09 -2.94
N ALA A 145 23.09 28.91 -2.21
CA ALA A 145 22.78 29.72 -1.02
C ALA A 145 21.56 29.36 -0.15
N ALA A 146 21.85 29.00 1.11
CA ALA A 146 20.88 28.89 2.20
C ALA A 146 20.41 30.27 2.70
N PRO A 147 19.11 30.46 3.03
CA PRO A 147 18.69 31.53 3.92
C PRO A 147 18.78 31.09 5.39
N ASP A 148 19.30 32.02 6.19
CA ASP A 148 19.39 32.02 7.64
C ASP A 148 17.98 32.04 8.27
N VAL A 149 17.68 31.09 9.16
CA VAL A 149 16.54 31.16 10.09
C VAL A 149 17.01 30.71 11.46
N ARG A 150 17.47 31.69 12.23
CA ARG A 150 17.62 31.60 13.68
C ARG A 150 16.30 31.97 14.37
N ASP A 151 15.94 31.11 15.33
CA ASP A 151 14.98 31.30 16.43
C ASP A 151 13.48 31.51 16.12
N ALA A 152 12.73 30.41 16.22
CA ALA A 152 11.46 30.40 16.95
C ALA A 152 11.20 29.00 17.52
N ALA A 153 11.45 28.84 18.82
CA ALA A 153 11.01 27.67 19.57
C ALA A 153 9.49 27.70 19.76
N VAL A 154 8.80 26.62 19.36
CA VAL A 154 7.59 26.13 20.04
C VAL A 154 7.70 24.62 20.16
N SER A 155 7.88 24.18 21.40
CA SER A 155 7.70 22.80 21.84
C SER A 155 6.20 22.46 21.95
N ILE A 156 5.91 21.16 21.94
CA ILE A 156 4.61 20.44 21.88
C ILE A 156 4.17 20.11 20.44
N ALA A 157 4.45 18.88 19.97
CA ALA A 157 3.91 18.36 18.71
C ALA A 157 2.93 17.18 18.92
N PRO A 158 1.63 17.34 18.63
CA PRO A 158 0.72 16.28 18.22
C PRO A 158 0.88 16.03 16.69
N PRO A 159 0.01 15.22 16.04
CA PRO A 159 0.36 14.04 15.24
C PRO A 159 1.37 14.27 14.09
N ALA A 160 2.09 13.22 13.68
CA ALA A 160 3.21 13.24 12.72
C ALA A 160 3.04 14.20 11.54
N GLN A 161 4.04 15.06 11.31
CA GLN A 161 4.04 16.05 10.23
C GLN A 161 4.21 15.35 8.88
N GLY A 162 3.14 15.34 8.07
CA GLY A 162 3.16 14.79 6.72
C GLY A 162 1.82 14.20 6.28
N GLU A 163 0.93 13.85 7.21
CA GLU A 163 -0.40 13.37 6.86
C GLU A 163 -1.43 14.51 6.78
N PRO A 164 -2.27 14.55 5.73
CA PRO A 164 -3.27 15.60 5.58
C PRO A 164 -4.27 15.56 6.75
N PRO A 165 -4.88 16.70 7.12
CA PRO A 165 -5.85 16.74 8.21
C PRO A 165 -7.10 15.91 7.88
N VAL A 166 -7.75 15.38 8.92
CA VAL A 166 -9.03 14.68 8.78
C VAL A 166 -10.13 15.70 8.46
N ARG A 167 -10.78 15.53 7.31
CA ARG A 167 -11.92 16.33 6.87
C ARG A 167 -13.23 15.85 7.46
N SER A 168 -13.47 14.55 7.43
CA SER A 168 -14.68 13.91 7.94
C SER A 168 -14.40 12.46 8.34
N THR A 169 -15.25 11.93 9.20
CA THR A 169 -15.19 10.53 9.67
C THR A 169 -16.53 9.86 9.41
N HIS A 170 -16.50 8.65 8.87
CA HIS A 170 -17.66 7.85 8.50
C HIS A 170 -17.46 6.44 9.04
N GLY A 171 -18.06 6.15 10.21
CA GLY A 171 -17.78 4.89 10.92
C GLY A 171 -16.29 4.79 11.24
N ASP A 172 -15.65 3.73 10.76
CA ASP A 172 -14.21 3.47 10.97
C ASP A 172 -13.31 4.11 9.90
N TRP A 173 -13.91 4.80 8.93
CA TRP A 173 -13.21 5.42 7.82
C TRP A 173 -13.03 6.93 8.01
N GLN A 174 -11.88 7.46 7.58
CA GLN A 174 -11.56 8.87 7.63
C GLN A 174 -11.34 9.41 6.21
N VAL A 175 -11.97 10.54 5.89
CA VAL A 175 -11.66 11.29 4.68
C VAL A 175 -10.58 12.29 5.02
N ARG A 176 -9.50 12.27 4.24
CA ARG A 176 -8.38 13.20 4.36
C ARG A 176 -8.13 13.83 3.01
N CYS A 177 -7.83 15.12 3.01
CA CYS A 177 -7.64 15.85 1.77
C CYS A 177 -6.37 16.68 1.82
N ASP A 178 -5.64 16.66 0.72
CA ASP A 178 -4.39 17.38 0.55
C ASP A 178 -4.40 18.17 -0.75
N THR A 179 -3.59 19.19 -0.85
CA THR A 179 -3.34 19.92 -2.10
C THR A 179 -1.86 19.78 -2.46
N PRO A 180 -1.49 18.73 -3.23
CA PRO A 180 -0.10 18.53 -3.64
C PRO A 180 0.45 19.74 -4.40
N ALA A 181 1.76 19.98 -4.28
CA ALA A 181 2.41 21.05 -5.01
C ALA A 181 2.21 20.89 -6.53
N GLY A 182 1.66 21.92 -7.18
CA GLY A 182 1.36 21.90 -8.62
C GLY A 182 0.05 21.21 -9.01
N ALA A 183 -0.75 20.73 -8.07
CA ALA A 183 -2.09 20.21 -8.35
C ALA A 183 -3.08 21.34 -8.67
N GLN A 184 -3.97 21.10 -9.65
CA GLN A 184 -5.02 22.07 -10.02
C GLN A 184 -6.19 22.11 -9.05
N GLY A 185 -6.22 21.19 -8.08
CA GLY A 185 -7.27 21.09 -7.09
C GLY A 185 -6.84 20.21 -5.93
N GLU A 186 -7.69 20.20 -4.91
CA GLU A 186 -7.52 19.35 -3.75
C GLU A 186 -7.82 17.89 -4.09
N GLN A 187 -7.01 16.97 -3.57
CA GLN A 187 -7.21 15.54 -3.69
C GLN A 187 -7.61 14.94 -2.34
N CYS A 188 -8.79 14.32 -2.31
CA CYS A 188 -9.28 13.62 -1.14
C CYS A 188 -9.12 12.11 -1.27
N VAL A 189 -8.84 11.46 -0.15
CA VAL A 189 -8.78 10.02 -0.01
C VAL A 189 -9.63 9.58 1.17
N LEU A 190 -10.25 8.41 1.04
CA LEU A 190 -10.91 7.70 2.12
C LEU A 190 -9.93 6.66 2.64
N MET A 191 -9.62 6.66 3.94
CA MET A 191 -8.63 5.77 4.49
C MET A 191 -9.01 5.18 5.83
N GLN A 192 -8.44 4.00 6.09
CA GLN A 192 -8.51 3.32 7.38
C GLN A 192 -7.18 2.57 7.58
N PHE A 193 -6.70 2.58 8.82
CA PHE A 193 -5.50 1.86 9.24
C PHE A 193 -5.91 0.81 10.28
N VAL A 194 -5.41 -0.41 10.13
CA VAL A 194 -5.69 -1.51 11.05
C VAL A 194 -4.42 -2.34 11.30
N THR A 195 -4.36 -2.97 12.46
CA THR A 195 -3.34 -3.96 12.82
C THR A 195 -3.95 -5.35 12.86
N ALA A 196 -3.14 -6.37 12.58
CA ALA A 196 -3.55 -7.76 12.69
C ALA A 196 -3.86 -8.10 14.15
N GLU A 197 -4.93 -8.87 14.39
CA GLU A 197 -5.32 -9.26 15.76
C GLU A 197 -4.29 -10.18 16.43
N ASP A 198 -3.66 -11.05 15.63
CA ASP A 198 -2.65 -11.98 16.12
C ASP A 198 -1.26 -11.34 16.25
N ARG A 199 -1.06 -10.16 15.63
CA ARG A 199 0.23 -9.47 15.54
C ARG A 199 0.07 -7.95 15.50
N ASP A 200 0.07 -7.32 16.67
CA ASP A 200 -0.03 -5.86 16.83
C ASP A 200 1.06 -5.07 16.06
N ASN A 201 2.18 -5.70 15.71
CA ASN A 201 3.27 -5.10 14.95
C ASN A 201 3.11 -5.19 13.42
N VAL A 202 2.04 -5.83 12.94
CA VAL A 202 1.73 -5.98 11.53
C VAL A 202 0.47 -5.18 11.25
N GLY A 203 0.61 -4.03 10.58
CA GLY A 203 -0.51 -3.18 10.20
C GLY A 203 -0.55 -2.91 8.70
N LEU A 204 -1.72 -2.54 8.21
CA LEU A 204 -1.93 -2.13 6.83
C LEU A 204 -2.77 -0.85 6.78
N THR A 205 -2.54 -0.05 5.74
CA THR A 205 -3.36 1.12 5.43
C THR A 205 -4.12 0.87 4.14
N VAL A 206 -5.45 1.03 4.18
CA VAL A 206 -6.28 1.04 2.96
C VAL A 206 -6.57 2.50 2.62
N ILE A 207 -6.38 2.84 1.35
CA ILE A 207 -6.58 4.18 0.81
C ILE A 207 -7.44 4.04 -0.44
N VAL A 208 -8.57 4.74 -0.51
CA VAL A 208 -9.45 4.77 -1.67
C VAL A 208 -9.54 6.18 -2.19
N LEU A 209 -9.37 6.34 -3.50
CA LEU A 209 -9.40 7.63 -4.17
C LEU A 209 -10.16 7.55 -5.49
N LYS A 210 -10.67 8.70 -5.92
CA LYS A 210 -11.17 8.92 -7.28
C LYS A 210 -10.09 9.70 -8.04
N THR A 211 -9.84 9.33 -9.29
CA THR A 211 -8.91 10.09 -10.14
C THR A 211 -9.47 11.48 -10.44
N ALA A 212 -8.60 12.44 -10.75
CA ALA A 212 -9.00 13.83 -11.00
C ALA A 212 -9.99 13.99 -12.18
N ASP A 213 -9.95 13.07 -13.14
CA ASP A 213 -10.91 12.99 -14.25
C ASP A 213 -12.21 12.26 -13.89
N GLY A 214 -12.32 11.71 -12.68
CA GLY A 214 -13.45 10.91 -12.19
C GLY A 214 -13.61 9.56 -12.88
N ALA A 215 -12.71 9.19 -13.80
CA ALA A 215 -12.86 8.02 -14.65
C ALA A 215 -12.53 6.72 -13.93
N ALA A 216 -11.59 6.74 -12.97
CA ALA A 216 -11.16 5.58 -12.23
C ALA A 216 -11.33 5.76 -10.72
N ARG A 217 -11.67 4.65 -10.07
CA ARG A 217 -11.78 4.52 -8.62
C ARG A 217 -10.70 3.53 -8.23
N ILE A 218 -9.75 3.97 -7.42
CA ILE A 218 -8.56 3.18 -7.12
C ILE A 218 -8.55 2.88 -5.63
N MET A 219 -8.38 1.61 -5.30
CA MET A 219 -8.06 1.16 -3.95
C MET A 219 -6.57 0.81 -3.90
N ARG A 220 -5.84 1.53 -3.05
CA ARG A 220 -4.43 1.33 -2.78
C ARG A 220 -4.27 0.78 -1.37
N ILE A 221 -3.49 -0.27 -1.24
CA ILE A 221 -3.16 -0.88 0.05
C ILE A 221 -1.66 -0.70 0.28
N LEU A 222 -1.31 -0.17 1.44
CA LEU A 222 0.06 -0.13 1.96
C LEU A 222 0.23 -1.26 2.97
N ALA A 223 0.93 -2.30 2.56
CA ALA A 223 1.32 -3.43 3.38
C ALA A 223 2.72 -3.20 3.99
N PRO A 224 3.06 -3.86 5.11
CA PRO A 224 4.39 -3.74 5.69
C PRO A 224 5.46 -4.38 4.80
N LEU A 225 6.72 -4.10 5.09
CA LEU A 225 7.85 -4.77 4.44
C LEU A 225 7.95 -6.24 4.88
N GLY A 226 8.59 -7.07 4.04
CA GLY A 226 8.76 -8.51 4.30
C GLY A 226 7.61 -9.38 3.79
N VAL A 227 6.75 -8.84 2.91
CA VAL A 227 5.71 -9.62 2.22
C VAL A 227 6.28 -10.41 1.04
N LEU A 228 5.66 -11.56 0.74
CA LEU A 228 5.99 -12.46 -0.34
C LEU A 228 5.37 -11.97 -1.65
N LEU A 229 6.18 -11.27 -2.46
CA LEU A 229 5.75 -10.65 -3.72
C LEU A 229 5.04 -11.63 -4.68
N PRO A 230 5.52 -12.87 -4.90
CA PRO A 230 4.84 -13.81 -5.82
C PRO A 230 3.42 -14.19 -5.38
N SER A 231 3.12 -14.19 -4.08
CA SER A 231 1.79 -14.53 -3.56
C SER A 231 0.82 -13.35 -3.59
N GLY A 232 1.33 -12.11 -3.65
CA GLY A 232 0.51 -10.90 -3.65
C GLY A 232 -0.27 -10.69 -2.35
N LEU A 233 -1.26 -9.80 -2.43
CA LEU A 233 -2.19 -9.44 -1.36
C LEU A 233 -3.54 -10.11 -1.63
N GLY A 234 -3.96 -11.03 -0.76
CA GLY A 234 -5.31 -11.62 -0.82
C GLY A 234 -6.38 -10.67 -0.28
N LEU A 235 -7.59 -10.78 -0.81
CA LEU A 235 -8.76 -10.06 -0.33
C LEU A 235 -9.95 -11.01 -0.21
N LYS A 236 -10.58 -11.01 0.96
CA LYS A 236 -11.89 -11.61 1.18
C LYS A 236 -12.85 -10.52 1.65
N ILE A 237 -14.13 -10.61 1.26
CA ILE A 237 -15.19 -9.76 1.81
C ILE A 237 -16.20 -10.69 2.46
N ASP A 238 -16.34 -10.56 3.77
CA ASP A 238 -17.05 -11.51 4.63
C ASP A 238 -16.54 -12.94 4.39
N GLU A 239 -17.36 -13.81 3.80
CA GLU A 239 -16.98 -15.19 3.47
C GLU A 239 -16.53 -15.36 2.00
N ALA A 240 -16.75 -14.36 1.15
CA ALA A 240 -16.44 -14.43 -0.28
C ALA A 240 -14.95 -14.18 -0.54
N ASP A 241 -14.32 -15.06 -1.31
CA ASP A 241 -12.95 -14.86 -1.82
C ASP A 241 -12.98 -14.02 -3.09
N ILE A 242 -12.37 -12.84 -3.02
CA ILE A 242 -12.29 -11.88 -4.14
C ILE A 242 -11.06 -12.16 -5.01
N GLY A 243 -10.04 -12.82 -4.45
CA GLY A 243 -8.79 -13.14 -5.12
C GLY A 243 -7.60 -12.34 -4.58
N ARG A 244 -6.62 -12.10 -5.47
CA ARG A 244 -5.32 -11.54 -5.10
C ARG A 244 -4.92 -10.39 -6.01
N ALA A 245 -4.31 -9.37 -5.41
CA ALA A 245 -3.69 -8.24 -6.09
C ALA A 245 -2.16 -8.33 -6.00
N GLY A 246 -1.47 -8.06 -7.10
CA GLY A 246 -0.01 -7.98 -7.12
C GLY A 246 0.50 -6.72 -6.42
N PHE A 247 1.65 -6.82 -5.75
CA PHE A 247 2.39 -5.65 -5.30
C PHE A 247 3.08 -4.99 -6.49
N VAL A 248 2.81 -3.70 -6.71
CA VAL A 248 3.35 -2.95 -7.86
C VAL A 248 4.68 -2.28 -7.56
N ARG A 249 4.94 -1.94 -6.28
CA ARG A 249 6.21 -1.35 -5.83
C ARG A 249 6.35 -1.48 -4.31
N CYS A 250 7.59 -1.53 -3.82
CA CYS A 250 7.88 -1.39 -2.40
C CYS A 250 8.75 -0.15 -2.17
N LEU A 251 8.38 0.61 -1.14
CA LEU A 251 9.01 1.84 -0.69
C LEU A 251 9.47 1.66 0.76
N PRO A 252 10.32 2.55 1.31
CA PRO A 252 10.76 2.45 2.71
C PRO A 252 9.62 2.39 3.73
N ASN A 253 8.46 2.94 3.38
CA ASN A 253 7.26 2.95 4.22
C ASN A 253 6.29 1.78 3.97
N GLY A 254 6.59 0.86 3.03
CA GLY A 254 5.79 -0.35 2.79
C GLY A 254 5.68 -0.76 1.33
N CYS A 255 5.04 -1.90 1.11
CA CYS A 255 4.72 -2.43 -0.21
C CYS A 255 3.32 -2.02 -0.64
N VAL A 256 3.19 -1.56 -1.88
CA VAL A 256 1.97 -1.00 -2.44
C VAL A 256 1.31 -2.01 -3.36
N ALA A 257 0.05 -2.33 -3.10
CA ALA A 257 -0.85 -3.00 -4.03
C ALA A 257 -1.92 -2.01 -4.50
N GLU A 258 -2.28 -2.04 -5.78
CA GLU A 258 -3.30 -1.16 -6.35
C GLU A 258 -4.32 -1.99 -7.12
N VAL A 259 -5.59 -1.68 -6.90
CA VAL A 259 -6.73 -2.36 -7.53
C VAL A 259 -7.69 -1.30 -8.05
N ILE A 260 -8.20 -1.51 -9.26
CA ILE A 260 -9.27 -0.70 -9.81
C ILE A 260 -10.59 -1.20 -9.21
N LEU A 261 -11.36 -0.31 -8.60
CA LEU A 261 -12.67 -0.61 -8.03
C LEU A 261 -13.73 -0.62 -9.13
N GLU A 262 -13.85 -1.78 -9.77
CA GLU A 262 -14.96 -2.09 -10.67
C GLU A 262 -16.30 -2.09 -9.92
N GLU A 263 -17.41 -1.97 -10.66
CA GLU A 263 -18.74 -1.82 -10.06
C GLU A 263 -19.14 -2.99 -9.16
N GLU A 264 -18.72 -4.21 -9.53
CA GLU A 264 -18.97 -5.42 -8.74
C GLU A 264 -18.25 -5.37 -7.39
N LEU A 265 -16.93 -5.15 -7.40
CA LEU A 265 -16.12 -5.06 -6.18
C LEU A 265 -16.56 -3.89 -5.30
N LEU A 266 -16.85 -2.73 -5.89
CA LEU A 266 -17.39 -1.59 -5.16
C LEU A 266 -18.75 -1.92 -4.53
N GLY A 267 -19.61 -2.65 -5.25
CA GLY A 267 -20.88 -3.14 -4.75
C GLY A 267 -20.73 -4.08 -3.55
N GLN A 268 -19.74 -4.96 -3.56
CA GLN A 268 -19.41 -5.85 -2.44
C GLN A 268 -18.88 -5.07 -1.24
N LEU A 269 -17.92 -4.15 -1.44
CA LEU A 269 -17.39 -3.31 -0.36
C LEU A 269 -18.45 -2.42 0.30
N ASN A 270 -19.41 -1.92 -0.49
CA ASN A 270 -20.49 -1.08 0.00
C ASN A 270 -21.53 -1.82 0.85
N LYS A 271 -21.65 -3.15 0.68
CA LYS A 271 -22.66 -3.99 1.33
C LYS A 271 -22.06 -4.92 2.39
N GLY A 272 -20.77 -5.23 2.28
CA GLY A 272 -20.07 -6.14 3.16
C GLY A 272 -19.90 -5.57 4.56
N GLY A 273 -19.69 -6.46 5.54
CA GLY A 273 -19.43 -6.08 6.92
C GLY A 273 -17.94 -5.94 7.22
N THR A 274 -17.13 -6.86 6.70
CA THR A 274 -15.69 -6.92 6.95
C THR A 274 -14.96 -7.30 5.67
N ALA A 275 -13.87 -6.60 5.36
CA ALA A 275 -12.90 -7.06 4.38
C ALA A 275 -11.69 -7.65 5.12
N THR A 276 -11.21 -8.81 4.70
CA THR A 276 -10.01 -9.42 5.27
C THR A 276 -8.91 -9.38 4.22
N PHE A 277 -7.90 -8.57 4.49
CA PHE A 277 -6.69 -8.56 3.68
C PHE A 277 -5.75 -9.66 4.17
N ILE A 278 -5.16 -10.41 3.25
CA ILE A 278 -4.30 -11.54 3.58
C ILE A 278 -2.92 -11.27 3.00
N ILE A 279 -1.94 -11.07 3.87
CA ILE A 279 -0.54 -10.96 3.47
C ILE A 279 0.17 -12.29 3.72
N PHE A 280 1.19 -12.58 2.92
CA PHE A 280 2.01 -13.79 3.06
C PHE A 280 3.44 -13.37 3.36
N GLN A 281 4.08 -13.98 4.36
CA GLN A 281 5.52 -13.82 4.61
C GLN A 281 6.30 -15.02 4.05
N THR A 282 5.69 -16.21 4.10
CA THR A 282 6.14 -17.44 3.46
C THR A 282 4.96 -18.08 2.72
N PRO A 283 5.18 -19.02 1.78
CA PRO A 283 4.09 -19.68 1.06
C PRO A 283 3.09 -20.39 1.96
N GLU A 284 3.53 -20.85 3.13
CA GLU A 284 2.73 -21.63 4.09
C GLU A 284 2.02 -20.76 5.13
N GLU A 285 2.38 -19.46 5.22
CA GLU A 285 1.91 -18.57 6.29
C GLU A 285 1.18 -17.34 5.73
N GLY A 286 -0.15 -17.39 5.78
CA GLY A 286 -1.04 -16.27 5.50
C GLY A 286 -1.51 -15.59 6.79
N ILE A 287 -1.38 -14.28 6.87
CA ILE A 287 -1.83 -13.46 7.99
C ILE A 287 -3.07 -12.67 7.53
N GLY A 288 -4.22 -13.00 8.10
CA GLY A 288 -5.47 -12.29 7.87
C GLY A 288 -5.55 -11.02 8.73
N ILE A 289 -5.88 -9.90 8.10
CA ILE A 289 -6.00 -8.59 8.76
C ILE A 289 -7.41 -8.08 8.45
N PRO A 290 -8.37 -8.27 9.37
CA PRO A 290 -9.73 -7.81 9.17
C PRO A 290 -9.80 -6.29 9.25
N ILE A 291 -10.58 -5.69 8.35
CA ILE A 291 -10.90 -4.28 8.34
C ILE A 291 -12.42 -4.10 8.31
N SER A 292 -12.91 -3.18 9.13
CA SER A 292 -14.34 -2.87 9.16
C SER A 292 -14.77 -2.12 7.91
N LEU A 293 -15.85 -2.56 7.28
CA LEU A 293 -16.50 -1.82 6.19
C LEU A 293 -17.59 -0.86 6.69
N ALA A 294 -17.75 -0.74 8.02
CA ALA A 294 -18.72 0.17 8.62
C ALA A 294 -18.41 1.63 8.25
N GLY A 295 -19.30 2.25 7.49
CA GLY A 295 -19.16 3.63 7.02
C GLY A 295 -18.40 3.78 5.70
N PHE A 296 -17.92 2.68 5.09
CA PHE A 296 -17.22 2.71 3.80
C PHE A 296 -18.05 3.39 2.70
N ASN A 297 -19.30 2.95 2.51
CA ASN A 297 -20.18 3.48 1.48
C ASN A 297 -20.40 5.01 1.62
N ALA A 298 -20.73 5.46 2.84
CA ALA A 298 -20.93 6.87 3.13
C ALA A 298 -19.63 7.68 2.92
N GLY A 299 -18.49 7.15 3.35
CA GLY A 299 -17.19 7.77 3.14
C GLY A 299 -16.82 7.86 1.67
N PHE A 300 -17.01 6.78 0.90
CA PHE A 300 -16.69 6.73 -0.52
C PHE A 300 -17.57 7.69 -1.34
N ALA A 301 -18.87 7.78 -1.00
CA ALA A 301 -19.80 8.71 -1.60
C ALA A 301 -19.42 10.18 -1.32
N SER A 302 -18.75 10.47 -0.20
CA SER A 302 -18.32 11.82 0.17
C SER A 302 -17.06 12.31 -0.54
N LEU A 303 -16.32 11.42 -1.23
CA LEU A 303 -15.16 11.82 -2.02
C LEU A 303 -15.60 12.66 -3.23
N PRO A 304 -14.89 13.75 -3.55
CA PRO A 304 -15.20 14.63 -4.69
C PRO A 304 -15.08 13.91 -6.04
#